data_AF-A0A935HL41-F1
#
_entry.id   AF-A0A935HL41-F1
#
_cell.length_a   1.000
_cell.length_b   1.000
_cell.length_c   1.000
_cell.angle_alpha   90.00
_cell.angle_beta   90.00
_cell.angle_gamma   90.00
#
_symmetry.space_group_name_H-M   'P 1'
#
loop_
_entity.id
_entity.type
_entity.pdbx_description
1 polymer ?
#
loop_
_entity_poly.entity_id
_entity_poly.type
_entity_poly.pdbx_seq_one_letter_code
_entity_poly.pdbx_strand_id
1 'polypeptide(L)'
;MVFRLMVLQVVQTFYGETQFNLGQVGTYSWSGSNGATMDGFVDGGANSPYVLWDNNQPAHPTNPYYLTSGEVGSQVSWSGDHGSVRVFDMPTAVRSFDMARFETAIVATNYQGTGSDTLLGRFTWGWNAGGTQAVHNGISLLSNSTTTFDSIVKHDYPNYELLGP
;
A
#
# COMPACT_ATOMS: atom_id res chain seq x y z
N MET A 1 9.64 24.24 17.86
CA MET A 1 8.82 23.04 17.69
C MET A 1 8.18 23.13 16.32
N VAL A 2 8.61 22.31 15.35
CA VAL A 2 8.01 22.31 14.01
C VAL A 2 6.77 21.45 14.11
N PHE A 3 5.58 22.07 14.12
CA PHE A 3 4.34 21.31 13.96
C PHE A 3 4.39 20.66 12.58
N ARG A 4 4.53 19.34 12.51
CA ARG A 4 4.30 18.62 11.26
C ARG A 4 2.82 18.82 10.92
N LEU A 5 2.55 19.62 9.89
CA LEU A 5 1.19 19.83 9.39
C LEU A 5 0.59 18.48 8.99
N MET A 6 -0.66 18.27 9.39
CA MET A 6 -1.45 17.13 8.94
C MET A 6 -1.55 17.16 7.41
N VAL A 7 -1.19 16.06 6.77
CA VAL A 7 -1.28 15.90 5.32
C VAL A 7 -1.83 14.52 4.98
N LEU A 8 -2.56 14.41 3.87
CA LEU A 8 -2.95 13.11 3.34
C LEU A 8 -1.72 12.36 2.82
N GLN A 9 -1.68 11.08 3.14
CA GLN A 9 -0.75 10.10 2.62
C GLN A 9 -1.50 8.89 2.12
N VAL A 10 -0.76 8.04 1.42
CA VAL A 10 -1.26 6.79 0.89
C VAL A 10 -0.34 5.69 1.37
N VAL A 11 -0.91 4.60 1.85
CA VAL A 11 -0.20 3.33 2.01
C VAL A 11 -0.77 2.38 0.98
N GLN A 12 0.08 1.81 0.14
CA GLN A 12 -0.32 0.86 -0.88
C GLN A 12 0.41 -0.45 -0.63
N THR A 13 -0.33 -1.54 -0.46
CA THR A 13 0.25 -2.89 -0.41
C THR A 13 -0.06 -3.63 -1.68
N PHE A 14 0.93 -4.30 -2.25
CA PHE A 14 0.72 -5.28 -3.31
C PHE A 14 0.57 -6.68 -2.70
N TYR A 15 -0.28 -7.49 -3.30
CA TYR A 15 -0.20 -8.94 -3.17
C TYR A 15 -0.63 -9.67 -4.44
N GLY A 16 -0.04 -10.84 -4.67
CA GLY A 16 -0.37 -11.64 -5.85
C GLY A 16 -0.18 -13.14 -5.66
N GLU A 17 -0.93 -13.88 -6.47
CA GLU A 17 -0.77 -15.32 -6.65
C GLU A 17 0.26 -15.55 -7.75
N THR A 18 1.43 -16.04 -7.37
CA THR A 18 2.59 -16.11 -8.25
C THR A 18 2.41 -17.23 -9.27
N GLN A 19 2.42 -16.89 -10.57
CA GLN A 19 2.58 -17.91 -11.62
C GLN A 19 4.02 -18.42 -11.59
N PHE A 20 4.19 -19.73 -11.67
CA PHE A 20 5.46 -20.46 -11.82
C PHE A 20 6.74 -19.63 -12.14
N ASN A 21 7.83 -19.97 -11.44
CA ASN A 21 9.24 -19.59 -11.70
C ASN A 21 9.69 -18.13 -11.50
N LEU A 22 8.84 -17.19 -11.04
CA LEU A 22 9.34 -15.86 -10.65
C LEU A 22 10.13 -15.84 -9.34
N GLY A 23 9.99 -16.88 -8.51
CA GLY A 23 10.43 -16.82 -7.13
C GLY A 23 9.54 -15.90 -6.29
N GLN A 24 9.86 -15.77 -5.00
CA GLN A 24 9.11 -14.95 -4.08
C GLN A 24 9.21 -13.46 -4.46
N VAL A 25 8.08 -12.77 -4.48
CA VAL A 25 8.02 -11.32 -4.73
C VAL A 25 7.89 -10.56 -3.41
N GLY A 26 8.90 -9.75 -3.08
CA GLY A 26 9.00 -9.11 -1.77
C GLY A 26 9.45 -10.09 -0.68
N THR A 27 8.98 -9.90 0.56
CA THR A 27 9.46 -10.72 1.71
C THR A 27 8.35 -11.36 2.54
N TYR A 28 7.08 -11.05 2.28
CA TYR A 28 5.95 -11.62 2.98
C TYR A 28 5.24 -12.64 2.10
N SER A 29 5.03 -13.86 2.61
CA SER A 29 4.33 -14.92 1.88
C SER A 29 3.40 -15.73 2.78
N TRP A 30 2.29 -16.22 2.22
CA TRP A 30 1.33 -17.07 2.92
C TRP A 30 0.60 -18.02 1.95
N SER A 31 -0.16 -18.97 2.50
CA SER A 31 -1.00 -19.86 1.71
C SER A 31 -2.37 -19.22 1.46
N GLY A 32 -2.74 -19.05 0.19
CA GLY A 32 -4.04 -18.58 -0.27
C GLY A 32 -5.17 -19.59 0.00
N SER A 33 -6.41 -19.15 -0.15
CA SER A 33 -7.60 -19.98 0.12
C SER A 33 -7.74 -21.19 -0.83
N ASN A 34 -7.12 -21.12 -2.01
CA ASN A 34 -7.02 -22.20 -2.99
C ASN A 34 -5.76 -23.08 -2.82
N GLY A 35 -4.94 -22.83 -1.78
CA GLY A 35 -3.67 -23.52 -1.55
C GLY A 35 -2.50 -22.99 -2.36
N ALA A 36 -2.70 -21.95 -3.17
CA ALA A 36 -1.61 -21.28 -3.89
C ALA A 36 -0.74 -20.46 -2.94
N THR A 37 0.51 -20.22 -3.32
CA THR A 37 1.37 -19.29 -2.57
C THR A 37 1.04 -17.86 -2.98
N MET A 38 0.82 -17.03 -1.97
CA MET A 38 0.60 -15.61 -2.09
C MET A 38 1.84 -14.87 -1.61
N ASP A 39 2.26 -13.87 -2.38
CA ASP A 39 3.37 -12.99 -2.03
C ASP A 39 2.85 -11.56 -1.88
N GLY A 40 3.44 -10.77 -0.96
CA GLY A 40 3.05 -9.40 -0.73
C GLY A 40 4.13 -8.51 -0.12
N PHE A 41 3.93 -7.21 -0.26
CA PHE A 41 4.84 -6.15 0.21
C PHE A 41 4.15 -4.79 0.20
N VAL A 42 4.69 -3.82 0.94
CA VAL A 42 4.34 -2.41 0.82
C VAL A 42 5.01 -1.85 -0.43
N ASP A 43 4.20 -1.26 -1.31
CA ASP A 43 4.64 -0.66 -2.55
C ASP A 43 5.46 0.61 -2.30
N GLY A 44 6.54 0.78 -3.05
CA GLY A 44 7.58 1.78 -2.78
C GLY A 44 8.37 1.55 -1.48
N GLY A 45 8.08 0.47 -0.73
CA GLY A 45 8.74 0.13 0.53
C GLY A 45 10.06 -0.62 0.35
N ALA A 46 10.82 -0.76 1.45
CA ALA A 46 12.15 -1.37 1.42
C ALA A 46 12.16 -2.85 1.00
N ASN A 47 11.03 -3.54 1.22
CA ASN A 47 10.83 -4.94 0.85
C ASN A 47 10.13 -5.11 -0.51
N SER A 48 9.90 -4.02 -1.26
CA SER A 48 9.32 -4.10 -2.59
C SER A 48 10.36 -4.57 -3.64
N PRO A 49 9.94 -5.19 -4.75
CA PRO A 49 10.82 -5.51 -5.87
C PRO A 49 11.58 -4.30 -6.42
N TYR A 50 10.96 -3.13 -6.42
CA TYR A 50 11.58 -1.87 -6.83
C TYR A 50 12.86 -1.56 -6.03
N VAL A 51 12.91 -1.93 -4.76
CA VAL A 51 14.10 -1.77 -3.91
C VAL A 51 14.99 -3.02 -3.97
N LEU A 52 14.41 -4.21 -3.80
CA LEU A 52 15.17 -5.45 -3.66
C LEU A 52 15.84 -5.91 -4.96
N TRP A 53 15.20 -5.70 -6.12
CA TRP A 53 15.70 -6.19 -7.41
C TRP A 53 16.39 -5.09 -8.21
N ASP A 54 15.87 -3.86 -8.14
CA ASP A 54 16.41 -2.74 -8.93
C ASP A 54 17.37 -1.83 -8.13
N ASN A 55 17.61 -2.12 -6.84
CA ASN A 55 18.52 -1.39 -5.96
C ASN A 55 18.21 0.12 -5.83
N ASN A 56 16.93 0.49 -5.97
CA ASN A 56 16.46 1.85 -5.72
C ASN A 56 16.29 2.11 -4.21
N GLN A 57 16.11 3.38 -3.84
CA GLN A 57 15.73 3.74 -2.47
C GLN A 57 14.22 3.61 -2.26
N PRO A 58 13.76 3.17 -1.08
CA PRO A 58 12.34 3.23 -0.77
C PRO A 58 11.84 4.68 -0.78
N ALA A 59 10.56 4.88 -1.10
CA ALA A 59 9.93 6.20 -1.05
C ALA A 59 10.09 6.83 0.34
N HIS A 60 9.93 6.01 1.38
CA HIS A 60 10.17 6.36 2.78
C HIS A 60 10.88 5.23 3.53
N PRO A 61 12.03 5.50 4.18
CA PRO A 61 12.79 4.44 4.86
C PRO A 61 12.11 3.84 6.10
N THR A 62 11.29 4.63 6.80
CA THR A 62 10.75 4.24 8.12
C THR A 62 9.23 4.22 8.17
N ASN A 63 8.54 4.66 7.12
CA ASN A 63 7.08 4.72 7.07
C ASN A 63 6.59 4.05 5.78
N PRO A 64 5.41 3.41 5.79
CA PRO A 64 4.88 2.67 4.64
C PRO A 64 4.23 3.58 3.59
N TYR A 65 4.64 4.84 3.51
CA TYR A 65 4.00 5.80 2.62
C TYR A 65 4.44 5.56 1.17
N TYR A 66 3.46 5.51 0.29
CA TYR A 66 3.64 5.40 -1.14
C TYR A 66 4.15 6.71 -1.76
N LEU A 67 3.55 7.85 -1.38
CA LEU A 67 3.87 9.14 -1.99
C LEU A 67 5.12 9.75 -1.37
N THR A 68 6.12 10.05 -2.19
CA THR A 68 7.27 10.89 -1.81
C THR A 68 6.82 12.33 -1.47
N SER A 69 7.70 13.12 -0.85
CA SER A 69 7.37 14.52 -0.50
C SER A 69 7.03 15.38 -1.73
N GLY A 70 7.68 15.15 -2.87
CA GLY A 70 7.38 15.83 -4.13
C GLY A 70 6.02 15.43 -4.71
N GLU A 71 5.66 14.15 -4.59
CA GLU A 71 4.36 13.66 -5.02
C GLU A 71 3.24 14.15 -4.12
N VAL A 72 3.43 14.21 -2.81
CA VAL A 72 2.49 14.89 -1.90
C VAL A 72 2.26 16.34 -2.37
N GLY A 73 3.32 17.08 -2.67
CA GLY A 73 3.22 18.46 -3.15
C GLY A 73 2.48 18.65 -4.48
N SER A 74 2.30 17.60 -5.28
CA SER A 74 1.67 17.66 -6.60
C SER A 74 0.37 16.87 -6.73
N GLN A 75 0.13 15.89 -5.86
CA GLN A 75 -0.97 14.94 -5.93
C GLN A 75 -1.95 15.08 -4.75
N VAL A 76 -1.57 15.82 -3.71
CA VAL A 76 -2.40 16.05 -2.52
C VAL A 76 -2.88 17.50 -2.45
N SER A 77 -4.18 17.66 -2.24
CA SER A 77 -4.79 18.92 -1.78
C SER A 77 -5.46 18.64 -0.44
N TRP A 78 -5.18 19.44 0.59
CA TRP A 78 -5.76 19.27 1.91
C TRP A 78 -6.04 20.61 2.60
N SER A 79 -7.24 20.76 3.15
CA SER A 79 -7.74 21.99 3.78
C SER A 79 -8.40 21.72 5.13
N GLY A 80 -7.77 20.86 5.94
CA GLY A 80 -8.15 20.64 7.34
C GLY A 80 -9.15 19.51 7.53
N ASP A 81 -10.33 19.59 6.92
CA ASP A 81 -11.38 18.56 7.03
C ASP A 81 -11.77 17.93 5.68
N HIS A 82 -11.26 18.46 4.57
CA HIS A 82 -11.48 17.92 3.23
C HIS A 82 -10.23 18.02 2.38
N GLY A 83 -10.20 17.21 1.32
CA GLY A 83 -9.14 17.24 0.34
C GLY A 83 -9.24 16.10 -0.67
N SER A 84 -8.18 15.96 -1.45
CA SER A 84 -8.07 14.94 -2.49
C SER A 84 -6.65 14.44 -2.55
N VAL A 85 -6.50 13.15 -2.85
CA VAL A 85 -5.22 12.54 -3.19
C VAL A 85 -5.39 11.74 -4.47
N ARG A 86 -4.42 11.88 -5.38
CA ARG A 86 -4.33 11.05 -6.57
C ARG A 86 -3.37 9.90 -6.30
N VAL A 87 -3.75 8.70 -6.72
CA VAL A 87 -2.90 7.51 -6.71
C VAL A 87 -2.95 6.91 -8.10
N PHE A 88 -1.80 6.55 -8.64
CA PHE A 88 -1.70 5.94 -9.95
C PHE A 88 -0.48 5.03 -10.01
N ASP A 89 -0.71 3.79 -10.40
CA ASP A 89 0.35 2.84 -10.68
C ASP A 89 -0.01 2.01 -11.94
N MET A 90 1.00 1.68 -12.73
CA MET A 90 0.93 0.84 -13.92
C MET A 90 1.99 -0.27 -13.84
N PRO A 91 1.79 -1.29 -13.00
CA PRO A 91 2.80 -2.29 -12.79
C PRO A 91 2.79 -3.26 -13.97
N THR A 92 3.87 -3.28 -14.75
CA THR A 92 4.03 -4.27 -15.84
C THR A 92 4.17 -5.69 -15.31
N ALA A 93 4.60 -5.83 -14.04
CA ALA A 93 4.78 -7.10 -13.36
C ALA A 93 3.48 -7.88 -13.16
N VAL A 94 2.29 -7.27 -13.28
CA VAL A 94 1.01 -8.00 -13.11
C VAL A 94 0.81 -9.14 -14.11
N ARG A 95 1.56 -9.13 -15.22
CA ARG A 95 1.58 -10.21 -16.23
C ARG A 95 2.17 -11.52 -15.72
N SER A 96 2.87 -11.46 -14.59
CA SER A 96 3.58 -12.55 -13.95
C SER A 96 2.75 -13.23 -12.85
N PHE A 97 1.49 -12.83 -12.67
CA PHE A 97 0.63 -13.34 -11.60
C PHE A 97 -0.71 -13.83 -12.15
N ASP A 98 -1.23 -14.93 -11.61
CA ASP A 98 -2.62 -15.38 -11.87
C ASP A 98 -3.60 -14.32 -11.36
N MET A 99 -3.25 -13.76 -10.20
CA MET A 99 -3.97 -12.70 -9.53
C MET A 99 -2.97 -11.68 -9.01
N ALA A 100 -3.20 -10.40 -9.30
CA ALA A 100 -2.48 -9.28 -8.70
C ALA A 100 -3.49 -8.32 -8.07
N ARG A 101 -3.20 -7.83 -6.87
CA ARG A 101 -4.03 -6.90 -6.13
C ARG A 101 -3.18 -5.83 -5.48
N PHE A 102 -3.74 -4.64 -5.44
CA PHE A 102 -3.36 -3.58 -4.56
C PHE A 102 -4.47 -3.34 -3.54
N GLU A 103 -4.10 -3.15 -2.29
CA GLU A 103 -4.95 -2.52 -1.30
C GLU A 103 -4.35 -1.17 -0.95
N THR A 104 -5.12 -0.12 -1.18
CA THR A 104 -4.69 1.28 -1.03
C THR A 104 -5.47 1.91 0.10
N ALA A 105 -4.76 2.35 1.13
CA ALA A 105 -5.28 3.06 2.28
C ALA A 105 -4.97 4.55 2.18
N ILE A 106 -5.98 5.38 2.41
CA ILE A 106 -5.82 6.84 2.53
C ILE A 106 -5.67 7.17 4.01
N VAL A 107 -4.57 7.85 4.35
CA VAL A 107 -4.15 8.10 5.73
C VAL A 107 -4.06 9.60 5.96
N ALA A 108 -4.62 10.09 7.07
CA ALA A 108 -4.29 11.41 7.60
C ALA A 108 -3.11 11.29 8.55
N THR A 109 -1.98 11.89 8.18
CA THR A 109 -0.77 11.85 9.00
C THR A 109 -0.85 12.83 10.16
N ASN A 110 -0.30 12.46 11.32
CA ASN A 110 -0.33 13.30 12.53
C ASN A 110 -1.73 13.89 12.80
N TYR A 111 -2.75 13.03 12.75
CA TYR A 111 -4.15 13.43 12.77
C TYR A 111 -4.44 14.26 14.02
N GLN A 112 -4.94 15.48 13.81
CA GLN A 112 -5.21 16.46 14.88
C GLN A 112 -4.00 16.77 15.79
N GLY A 113 -2.77 16.58 15.31
CA GLY A 113 -1.56 16.86 16.08
C GLY A 113 -1.23 15.82 17.16
N THR A 114 -1.86 14.63 17.10
CA THR A 114 -1.70 13.56 18.10
C THR A 114 -0.34 12.86 18.06
N GLY A 115 0.42 13.02 16.98
CA GLY A 115 1.61 12.23 16.68
C GLY A 115 1.31 10.88 16.03
N SER A 116 0.04 10.56 15.80
CA SER A 116 -0.41 9.29 15.23
C SER A 116 -1.12 9.49 13.89
N ASP A 117 -1.06 8.46 13.07
CA ASP A 117 -1.70 8.43 11.76
C ASP A 117 -3.07 7.76 11.85
N THR A 118 -4.06 8.28 11.11
CA THR A 118 -5.44 7.77 11.11
C THR A 118 -5.85 7.30 9.72
N LEU A 119 -6.40 6.09 9.63
CA LEU A 119 -7.00 5.57 8.40
C LEU A 119 -8.31 6.29 8.10
N LEU A 120 -8.42 6.91 6.93
CA LEU A 120 -9.66 7.56 6.48
C LEU A 120 -10.54 6.63 5.63
N GLY A 121 -9.92 5.71 4.90
CA GLY A 121 -10.62 4.76 4.04
C GLY A 121 -9.65 3.91 3.24
N ARG A 122 -10.15 2.81 2.67
CA ARG A 122 -9.36 1.90 1.86
C ARG A 122 -10.15 1.35 0.69
N PHE A 123 -9.45 0.93 -0.34
CA PHE A 123 -10.04 0.25 -1.48
C PHE A 123 -9.07 -0.76 -2.06
N THR A 124 -9.61 -1.77 -2.75
CA THR A 124 -8.83 -2.80 -3.41
C THR A 124 -9.04 -2.71 -4.90
N TRP A 125 -7.96 -2.79 -5.65
CA TRP A 125 -7.97 -2.82 -7.11
C TRP A 125 -6.91 -3.78 -7.61
N GLY A 126 -6.95 -4.17 -8.88
CA GLY A 126 -5.95 -5.08 -9.42
C GLY A 126 -6.44 -5.80 -10.67
N TRP A 127 -5.89 -6.99 -10.90
CA TRP A 127 -6.15 -7.77 -12.11
C TRP A 127 -6.15 -9.28 -11.84
N ASN A 128 -6.93 -10.00 -12.63
CA ASN A 128 -6.86 -11.46 -12.80
C ASN A 128 -6.23 -11.80 -14.16
N ALA A 129 -5.92 -13.08 -14.33
CA ALA A 129 -5.51 -13.70 -15.59
C ALA A 129 -4.28 -13.00 -16.20
N GLY A 130 -3.19 -12.84 -15.43
CA GLY A 130 -1.97 -12.23 -15.96
C GLY A 130 -2.15 -10.78 -16.37
N GLY A 131 -2.99 -10.02 -15.65
CA GLY A 131 -3.22 -8.61 -15.95
C GLY A 131 -4.28 -8.32 -17.02
N THR A 132 -4.88 -9.32 -17.65
CA THR A 132 -5.82 -9.09 -18.77
C THR A 132 -7.24 -8.74 -18.31
N GLN A 133 -7.59 -9.03 -17.05
CA GLN A 133 -8.91 -8.74 -16.51
C GLN A 133 -8.80 -7.82 -15.30
N ALA A 134 -9.09 -6.53 -15.47
CA ALA A 134 -9.11 -5.58 -14.36
C ALA A 134 -10.24 -5.92 -13.36
N VAL A 135 -9.94 -5.78 -12.08
CA VAL A 135 -10.86 -5.95 -10.96
C VAL A 135 -10.75 -4.72 -10.07
N HIS A 136 -11.88 -4.06 -9.83
CA HIS A 136 -11.94 -2.94 -8.90
C HIS A 136 -13.13 -3.13 -7.96
N ASN A 137 -12.85 -3.07 -6.66
CA ASN A 137 -13.87 -3.00 -5.63
C ASN A 137 -13.87 -1.57 -5.09
N GLY A 138 -15.05 -0.98 -4.92
CA GLY A 138 -15.21 0.42 -4.51
C GLY A 138 -14.54 0.74 -3.17
N ILE A 139 -14.65 2.01 -2.76
CA ILE A 139 -14.10 2.47 -1.47
C ILE A 139 -14.91 1.87 -0.32
N SER A 140 -14.21 1.15 0.56
CA SER A 140 -14.73 0.70 1.84
C SER A 140 -14.30 1.71 2.91
N LEU A 141 -15.28 2.42 3.45
CA LEU A 141 -15.04 3.26 4.61
C LEU A 141 -14.98 2.36 5.84
N LEU A 142 -13.84 2.39 6.53
CA LEU A 142 -13.67 1.98 7.92
C LEU A 142 -14.29 0.61 8.27
N SER A 143 -13.52 -0.48 8.09
CA SER A 143 -13.84 -1.77 8.73
C SER A 143 -12.72 -2.18 9.69
N ASN A 144 -13.09 -2.57 10.92
CA ASN A 144 -12.18 -3.01 11.98
C ASN A 144 -11.67 -4.46 11.81
N SER A 145 -11.85 -5.07 10.64
CA SER A 145 -11.35 -6.41 10.37
C SER A 145 -9.88 -6.33 9.99
N THR A 146 -9.04 -7.12 10.66
CA THR A 146 -7.66 -7.39 10.23
C THR A 146 -7.70 -7.92 8.80
N THR A 147 -6.90 -7.32 7.92
CA THR A 147 -6.86 -7.59 6.48
C THR A 147 -5.48 -8.06 6.05
N THR A 148 -5.38 -8.56 4.81
CA THR A 148 -4.10 -8.81 4.13
C THR A 148 -3.19 -7.58 4.17
N PHE A 149 -3.75 -6.38 3.99
CA PHE A 149 -3.04 -5.12 4.14
C PHE A 149 -2.37 -4.97 5.50
N ASP A 150 -3.09 -5.19 6.61
CA ASP A 150 -2.55 -5.01 7.95
C ASP A 150 -1.37 -5.96 8.22
N SER A 151 -1.50 -7.21 7.76
CA SER A 151 -0.44 -8.21 7.87
C SER A 151 0.82 -7.81 7.09
N ILE A 152 0.66 -7.31 5.87
CA ILE A 152 1.78 -6.85 5.03
C ILE A 152 2.45 -5.63 5.65
N VAL A 153 1.68 -4.62 6.04
CA VAL A 153 2.22 -3.40 6.68
C VAL A 153 2.93 -3.75 7.97
N LYS A 154 2.37 -4.64 8.81
CA LYS A 154 3.01 -5.04 10.07
C LYS A 154 4.31 -5.81 9.85
N HIS A 155 4.39 -6.61 8.79
CA HIS A 155 5.61 -7.34 8.44
C HIS A 155 6.70 -6.40 7.94
N ASP A 156 6.38 -5.50 7.01
CA ASP A 156 7.38 -4.59 6.41
C ASP A 156 7.76 -3.41 7.32
N TYR A 157 6.81 -2.93 8.12
CA TYR A 157 6.96 -1.77 9.00
C TYR A 157 6.46 -2.09 10.42
N PRO A 158 7.15 -2.94 11.19
CA PRO A 158 6.66 -3.46 12.47
C PRO A 158 6.45 -2.40 13.55
N ASN A 159 7.11 -1.24 13.42
CA ASN A 159 7.00 -0.11 14.34
C ASN A 159 5.97 0.93 13.91
N TYR A 160 5.36 0.77 12.73
CA TYR A 160 4.32 1.67 12.26
C TYR A 160 2.98 1.24 12.87
N GLU A 161 2.28 2.19 13.45
CA GLU A 161 0.94 2.00 14.01
C GLU A 161 -0.02 2.91 13.28
N LEU A 162 -0.96 2.29 12.57
CA LEU A 162 -2.09 2.98 11.96
C LEU A 162 -3.26 2.89 12.94
N LEU A 163 -3.71 4.03 13.44
CA LEU A 163 -4.91 4.05 14.26
C LEU A 163 -6.13 3.87 13.37
N GLY A 164 -7.02 2.98 13.81
CA GLY A 164 -8.40 3.03 13.40
C GLY A 164 -9.02 4.38 13.82
N PRO A 165 -10.12 4.78 13.17
CA PRO A 165 -10.90 5.93 13.61
C PRO A 165 -11.38 5.80 15.07
#